data_AF-A0A9X0UII1-F1
#
_entry.id   AF-A0A9X0UII1-F1
#
_cell.length_a   1.000
_cell.length_b   1.000
_cell.length_c   1.000
_cell.angle_alpha   90.00
_cell.angle_beta   90.00
_cell.angle_gamma   90.00
#
_symmetry.space_group_name_H-M   'P 1'
#
loop_
_entity.id
_entity.type
_entity.pdbx_description
1 polymer ?
#
loop_
_entity_poly.entity_id
_entity_poly.type
_entity_poly.pdbx_seq_one_letter_code
_entity_poly.pdbx_strand_id
1 'polypeptide(L)'
;MQKQIITSAIALTLFGCGGGESGNSGNPAPPVKNFNVNFLGLKVQSNETNCQIFGYNSEESQKVIAFNSRPDSVYEIILHNPDGSVHKKYNNFSTTSFSFKQNEVPNNGYVSFAEFNRTGINHVTTFAKELLPESLNIYAKGSATNNCLTPNSANPNIQMQEGYINPRRALDYYTGFNTAYQKLNNFTEHYNLTKNGNIKIEFPSQQRPLLAVQYATNEDGSELNQLIGFKFTPFTQRGSTATPLELTEVTNTNAPWNTPNDLTLDSVNLFVDGRQFNAPYAYLWQPLSTTQTGQFSYSDHIVDTNYYLNIKGKQTIGGQVNVWGVQHVAQGTTNTGTSLNADNILVDFPFPEAPRLTSCQTDSQKQCLHITSNHLPNHTIQRIFIRVKLNSGDQSVRQVFYTPSQNELPLMEFGSPGIDGQFNDLLSASTSFMQTTQSSIKEAFLYQNQDLFGMIFDFPTQNTNPRVDGIPLLKNIAAQQDQQDLLKRQPYTWVWLEE
;
A
#
# COMPACT_ATOMS: atom_id res chain seq x y z
N MET A 1 -33.96 0.98 -15.92
CA MET A 1 -33.10 -0.05 -15.29
C MET A 1 -32.16 0.65 -14.33
N GLN A 2 -32.30 0.35 -13.03
CA GLN A 2 -31.56 0.98 -11.93
C GLN A 2 -30.06 0.69 -12.03
N LYS A 3 -29.26 1.77 -12.11
CA LYS A 3 -27.81 1.74 -11.98
C LYS A 3 -27.47 1.65 -10.50
N GLN A 4 -26.86 0.55 -10.07
CA GLN A 4 -26.27 0.46 -8.74
C GLN A 4 -24.91 1.16 -8.77
N ILE A 5 -24.84 2.29 -8.08
CA ILE A 5 -23.62 3.06 -7.87
C ILE A 5 -22.90 2.38 -6.70
N ILE A 6 -21.73 1.78 -6.94
CA ILE A 6 -20.78 1.46 -5.86
C ILE A 6 -20.05 2.76 -5.54
N THR A 7 -20.74 3.63 -4.81
CA THR A 7 -20.12 4.82 -4.20
C THR A 7 -19.49 4.36 -2.91
N SER A 8 -18.16 4.50 -2.82
CA SER A 8 -17.42 4.50 -1.56
C SER A 8 -17.90 5.70 -0.72
N ALA A 9 -19.02 5.55 -0.02
CA ALA A 9 -19.44 6.47 1.01
C ALA A 9 -18.59 6.20 2.25
N ILE A 10 -17.56 7.01 2.44
CA ILE A 10 -16.89 7.16 3.74
C ILE A 10 -17.93 7.76 4.68
N ALA A 11 -18.60 6.91 5.47
CA ALA A 11 -19.43 7.38 6.55
C ALA A 11 -18.51 7.86 7.68
N LEU A 12 -18.26 9.17 7.72
CA LEU A 12 -17.80 9.87 8.91
C LEU A 12 -18.88 9.75 9.99
N THR A 13 -18.81 8.71 10.81
CA THR A 13 -19.55 8.66 12.07
C THR A 13 -18.55 8.62 13.23
N LEU A 14 -18.14 9.80 13.67
CA LEU A 14 -17.81 10.01 15.08
C LEU A 14 -19.11 9.83 15.87
N PHE A 15 -19.22 8.81 16.73
CA PHE A 15 -19.94 8.90 18.01
C PHE A 15 -19.51 7.75 18.95
N GLY A 16 -18.83 8.14 20.03
CA GLY A 16 -19.16 7.79 21.41
C GLY A 16 -19.30 6.33 21.82
N CYS A 17 -18.29 5.85 22.55
CA CYS A 17 -18.43 4.79 23.54
C CYS A 17 -19.39 5.24 24.66
N GLY A 18 -20.44 4.47 24.99
CA GLY A 18 -21.33 4.80 26.11
C GLY A 18 -22.63 3.98 26.23
N GLY A 19 -22.52 2.80 26.87
CA GLY A 19 -23.41 2.22 27.90
C GLY A 19 -24.94 2.17 27.79
N GLY A 20 -25.51 1.07 28.32
CA GLY A 20 -26.76 1.13 29.09
C GLY A 20 -27.82 0.10 28.73
N GLU A 21 -27.99 -0.89 29.61
CA GLU A 21 -29.18 -1.75 29.68
C GLU A 21 -30.45 -0.97 30.10
N SER A 22 -31.60 -1.54 29.71
CA SER A 22 -32.98 -1.32 30.21
C SER A 22 -33.91 -0.39 29.41
N GLY A 23 -35.11 -0.93 29.11
CA GLY A 23 -36.35 -0.15 29.09
C GLY A 23 -36.93 0.27 27.74
N ASN A 24 -37.54 -0.68 27.03
CA ASN A 24 -38.81 -0.55 26.28
C ASN A 24 -39.21 0.86 25.75
N SER A 25 -38.85 1.20 24.52
CA SER A 25 -39.69 2.04 23.63
C SER A 25 -39.20 2.01 22.19
N GLY A 26 -40.07 1.52 21.28
CA GLY A 26 -40.32 1.94 19.89
C GLY A 26 -39.22 2.37 18.91
N ASN A 27 -37.93 2.33 19.22
CA ASN A 27 -36.87 2.60 18.25
C ASN A 27 -36.53 1.32 17.48
N PRO A 28 -36.45 1.35 16.13
CA PRO A 28 -35.98 0.21 15.38
C PRO A 28 -34.60 -0.18 15.93
N ALA A 29 -34.44 -1.46 16.26
CA ALA A 29 -33.16 -1.98 16.72
C ALA A 29 -32.08 -1.51 15.73
N PRO A 30 -30.94 -0.98 16.22
CA PRO A 30 -29.91 -0.45 15.35
C PRO A 30 -29.52 -1.51 14.33
N PRO A 31 -29.36 -1.14 13.05
CA PRO A 31 -29.10 -2.10 11.98
C PRO A 31 -27.85 -2.92 12.31
N VAL A 32 -27.97 -4.25 12.22
CA VAL A 32 -26.86 -5.17 12.46
C VAL A 32 -25.83 -4.98 11.35
N LYS A 33 -24.63 -4.52 11.72
CA LYS A 33 -23.51 -4.41 10.78
C LYS A 33 -22.93 -5.79 10.47
N ASN A 34 -22.57 -6.02 9.21
CA ASN A 34 -21.93 -7.26 8.74
C ASN A 34 -20.54 -6.98 8.18
N PHE A 35 -19.68 -7.99 8.22
CA PHE A 35 -18.53 -8.12 7.33
C PHE A 35 -18.98 -8.86 6.07
N ASN A 36 -18.61 -8.34 4.90
CA ASN A 36 -18.95 -8.91 3.60
C ASN A 36 -17.69 -9.32 2.86
N VAL A 37 -17.58 -10.61 2.56
CA VAL A 37 -16.43 -11.22 1.91
C VAL A 37 -16.84 -11.66 0.52
N ASN A 38 -16.15 -11.17 -0.50
CA ASN A 38 -16.23 -11.71 -1.86
C ASN A 38 -15.00 -12.57 -2.13
N PHE A 39 -15.24 -13.79 -2.59
CA PHE A 39 -14.20 -14.76 -2.90
C PHE A 39 -13.82 -14.66 -4.37
N LEU A 40 -12.54 -14.35 -4.63
CA LEU A 40 -12.02 -14.24 -5.99
C LEU A 40 -10.93 -15.26 -6.25
N GLY A 41 -11.05 -15.94 -7.39
CA GLY A 41 -9.97 -16.73 -7.95
C GLY A 41 -9.20 -15.90 -8.97
N LEU A 42 -7.94 -16.26 -9.20
CA LEU A 42 -7.06 -15.54 -10.11
C LEU A 42 -6.59 -16.44 -11.26
N LYS A 43 -6.35 -15.84 -12.42
CA LYS A 43 -5.79 -16.51 -13.60
C LYS A 43 -4.89 -15.53 -14.34
N VAL A 44 -3.85 -16.05 -15.01
CA VAL A 44 -3.05 -15.23 -15.93
C VAL A 44 -3.43 -15.46 -17.38
N GLN A 45 -3.50 -14.37 -18.14
CA GLN A 45 -3.76 -14.38 -19.57
C GLN A 45 -2.92 -13.32 -20.31
N SER A 46 -2.49 -13.63 -21.54
CA SER A 46 -1.69 -12.70 -22.36
C SER A 46 -2.55 -11.73 -23.18
N ASN A 47 -3.72 -12.15 -23.67
CA ASN A 47 -4.51 -11.39 -24.66
C ASN A 47 -5.87 -10.90 -24.13
N GLU A 48 -5.99 -10.70 -22.82
CA GLU A 48 -7.27 -10.32 -22.22
C GLU A 48 -7.57 -8.82 -22.41
N THR A 49 -8.81 -8.51 -22.82
CA THR A 49 -9.27 -7.15 -23.14
C THR A 49 -10.55 -6.75 -22.40
N ASN A 50 -11.34 -7.72 -21.97
CA ASN A 50 -12.68 -7.52 -21.39
C ASN A 50 -12.74 -7.79 -19.89
N CYS A 51 -11.71 -8.40 -19.31
CA CYS A 51 -11.63 -8.62 -17.86
C CYS A 51 -11.01 -7.44 -17.13
N GLN A 52 -11.42 -7.27 -15.88
CA GLN A 52 -10.74 -6.41 -14.93
C GLN A 52 -9.35 -6.98 -14.60
N ILE A 53 -8.34 -6.10 -14.65
CA ILE A 53 -6.95 -6.47 -14.39
C ILE A 53 -6.62 -6.22 -12.92
N PHE A 54 -5.93 -7.18 -12.29
CA PHE A 54 -5.50 -7.13 -10.90
C PHE A 54 -3.98 -7.00 -10.74
N GLY A 55 -3.22 -7.30 -11.79
CA GLY A 55 -1.78 -7.18 -11.80
C GLY A 55 -1.19 -7.56 -13.15
N TYR A 56 0.12 -7.44 -13.25
CA TYR A 56 0.89 -7.80 -14.43
C TYR A 56 2.13 -8.58 -14.02
N ASN A 57 2.76 -9.27 -14.98
CA ASN A 57 4.15 -9.67 -14.82
C ASN A 57 5.09 -8.45 -14.92
N SER A 58 6.38 -8.66 -14.63
CA SER A 58 7.42 -7.62 -14.68
C SER A 58 7.54 -6.92 -16.04
N GLU A 59 7.31 -7.65 -17.14
CA GLU A 59 7.36 -7.14 -18.51
C GLU A 59 6.05 -6.50 -19.00
N GLU A 60 5.00 -6.54 -18.18
CA GLU A 60 3.63 -6.12 -18.54
C GLU A 60 3.01 -6.84 -19.75
N SER A 61 3.61 -7.94 -20.21
CA SER A 61 3.16 -8.78 -21.32
C SER A 61 2.04 -9.76 -20.94
N GLN A 62 1.85 -10.02 -19.65
CA GLN A 62 0.84 -10.93 -19.11
C GLN A 62 0.01 -10.25 -18.01
N LYS A 63 -1.28 -10.55 -17.99
CA LYS A 63 -2.26 -9.90 -17.11
C LYS A 63 -2.82 -10.91 -16.11
N VAL A 64 -2.82 -10.54 -14.84
CA VAL A 64 -3.56 -11.25 -13.80
C VAL A 64 -5.00 -10.75 -13.80
N ILE A 65 -5.95 -11.66 -13.96
CA ILE A 65 -7.38 -11.37 -13.94
C ILE A 65 -8.05 -12.13 -12.80
N ALA A 66 -9.19 -11.61 -12.34
CA ALA A 66 -9.99 -12.26 -11.32
C ALA A 66 -11.34 -12.74 -11.85
N PHE A 67 -11.89 -13.76 -11.20
CA PHE A 67 -13.24 -14.27 -11.40
C PHE A 67 -13.87 -14.57 -10.05
N ASN A 68 -15.20 -14.53 -9.99
CA ASN A 68 -15.92 -14.97 -8.80
C ASN A 68 -15.65 -16.46 -8.58
N SER A 69 -15.14 -16.79 -7.39
CA SER A 69 -14.74 -18.14 -7.04
C SER A 69 -15.62 -18.64 -5.91
N ARG A 70 -16.05 -19.89 -6.02
CA ARG A 70 -16.56 -20.63 -4.86
C ARG A 70 -15.36 -21.31 -4.22
N PRO A 71 -14.99 -20.96 -2.97
CA PRO A 71 -13.83 -21.55 -2.32
C PRO A 71 -13.91 -23.08 -2.26
N ASP A 72 -12.75 -23.74 -2.39
CA ASP A 72 -12.64 -25.18 -2.19
C ASP A 72 -13.03 -25.59 -0.77
N SER A 73 -13.36 -26.87 -0.56
CA SER A 73 -13.84 -27.38 0.74
C SER A 73 -12.82 -27.26 1.88
N VAL A 74 -11.57 -26.97 1.54
CA VAL A 74 -10.45 -26.80 2.46
C VAL A 74 -10.24 -25.33 2.89
N TYR A 75 -11.03 -24.41 2.35
CA TYR A 75 -11.01 -23.01 2.75
C TYR A 75 -11.96 -22.77 3.93
N GLU A 76 -11.49 -22.08 4.96
CA GLU A 76 -12.27 -21.74 6.15
C GLU A 76 -12.14 -20.26 6.51
N ILE A 77 -13.22 -19.70 7.08
CA ILE A 77 -13.19 -18.45 7.83
C ILE A 77 -13.37 -18.81 9.30
N ILE A 78 -12.42 -18.40 10.14
CA ILE A 78 -12.37 -18.77 11.55
C ILE A 78 -12.41 -17.48 12.36
N LEU A 79 -13.39 -17.38 13.26
CA LEU A 79 -13.49 -16.32 14.25
C LEU A 79 -12.79 -16.80 15.52
N HIS A 80 -11.90 -15.99 16.06
CA HIS A 80 -11.12 -16.30 17.25
C HIS A 80 -11.49 -15.37 18.41
N ASN A 81 -11.40 -15.92 19.61
CA ASN A 81 -11.37 -15.13 20.84
C ASN A 81 -10.05 -14.33 20.93
N PRO A 82 -9.95 -13.36 21.85
CA PRO A 82 -8.72 -12.58 22.04
C PRO A 82 -7.48 -13.40 22.38
N ASP A 83 -7.65 -14.60 22.91
CA ASP A 83 -6.57 -15.53 23.29
C ASP A 83 -6.18 -16.51 22.16
N GLY A 84 -6.66 -16.27 20.94
CA GLY A 84 -6.40 -17.09 19.76
C GLY A 84 -7.24 -18.36 19.64
N SER A 85 -8.01 -18.73 20.66
CA SER A 85 -8.86 -19.92 20.64
C SER A 85 -10.02 -19.79 19.65
N VAL A 86 -10.46 -20.92 19.09
CA VAL A 86 -11.57 -20.94 18.14
C VAL A 86 -12.87 -20.53 18.82
N HIS A 87 -13.51 -19.48 18.30
CA HIS A 87 -14.87 -19.07 18.68
C HIS A 87 -15.91 -19.69 17.75
N LYS A 88 -15.72 -19.57 16.44
CA LYS A 88 -16.67 -20.04 15.42
C LYS A 88 -15.95 -20.30 14.10
N LYS A 89 -16.46 -21.24 13.31
CA LYS A 89 -15.93 -21.57 11.98
C LYS A 89 -17.02 -21.53 10.91
N TYR A 90 -16.60 -21.13 9.72
CA TYR A 90 -17.39 -21.20 8.49
C TYR A 90 -16.56 -21.92 7.42
N ASN A 91 -17.15 -22.91 6.76
CA ASN A 91 -16.52 -23.69 5.71
C ASN A 91 -17.58 -24.20 4.72
N ASN A 92 -17.18 -25.02 3.75
CA ASN A 92 -18.09 -25.61 2.74
C ASN A 92 -18.93 -24.56 2.00
N PHE A 93 -18.31 -23.43 1.66
CA PHE A 93 -18.96 -22.32 0.97
C PHE A 93 -19.59 -22.81 -0.34
N SER A 94 -20.87 -22.50 -0.55
CA SER A 94 -21.62 -22.84 -1.77
C SER A 94 -21.76 -21.67 -2.74
N THR A 95 -21.39 -20.47 -2.30
CA THR A 95 -21.53 -19.19 -3.00
C THR A 95 -20.17 -18.52 -3.17
N THR A 96 -20.13 -17.48 -4.01
CA THR A 96 -18.91 -16.68 -4.27
C THR A 96 -18.75 -15.49 -3.34
N SER A 97 -19.67 -15.34 -2.38
CA SER A 97 -19.61 -14.34 -1.32
C SER A 97 -20.18 -14.92 -0.04
N PHE A 98 -19.77 -14.34 1.08
CA PHE A 98 -20.19 -14.71 2.42
C PHE A 98 -20.33 -13.46 3.29
N SER A 99 -21.30 -13.47 4.19
CA SER A 99 -21.55 -12.36 5.12
C SER A 99 -21.80 -12.91 6.51
N PHE A 100 -21.18 -12.30 7.50
CA PHE A 100 -21.35 -12.63 8.92
C PHE A 100 -21.39 -11.37 9.76
N LYS A 101 -22.04 -11.44 10.92
CA LYS A 101 -22.31 -10.24 11.70
C LYS A 101 -21.05 -9.78 12.42
N GLN A 102 -20.82 -8.47 12.48
CA GLN A 102 -19.64 -7.93 13.19
C GLN A 102 -19.65 -8.26 14.68
N ASN A 103 -20.84 -8.43 15.29
CA ASN A 103 -20.97 -8.80 16.70
C ASN A 103 -20.74 -10.29 16.99
N GLU A 104 -20.61 -11.15 15.96
CA GLU A 104 -20.16 -12.54 16.14
C GLU A 104 -18.65 -12.64 16.35
N VAL A 105 -17.90 -11.60 15.97
CA VAL A 105 -16.47 -11.52 16.28
C VAL A 105 -16.34 -10.97 17.71
N PRO A 106 -15.71 -11.70 18.65
CA PRO A 106 -15.47 -11.19 20.01
C PRO A 106 -14.76 -9.83 20.01
N ASN A 107 -14.97 -9.03 21.06
CA ASN A 107 -14.20 -7.79 21.23
C ASN A 107 -12.72 -8.13 21.38
N ASN A 108 -11.84 -7.42 20.68
CA ASN A 108 -10.41 -7.73 20.55
C ASN A 108 -10.13 -9.13 19.97
N GLY A 109 -11.13 -9.76 19.35
CA GLY A 109 -10.98 -11.02 18.64
C GLY A 109 -10.40 -10.84 17.24
N TYR A 110 -10.21 -11.96 16.57
CA TYR A 110 -9.56 -12.03 15.26
C TYR A 110 -10.41 -12.79 14.25
N VAL A 111 -10.17 -12.52 12.98
CA VAL A 111 -10.76 -13.26 11.86
C VAL A 111 -9.62 -13.80 11.00
N SER A 112 -9.54 -15.12 10.89
CA SER A 112 -8.58 -15.78 10.02
C SER A 112 -9.26 -16.32 8.77
N PHE A 113 -8.66 -16.04 7.63
CA PHE A 113 -8.93 -16.70 6.36
C PHE A 113 -7.85 -17.75 6.15
N ALA A 114 -8.25 -19.01 6.01
CA ALA A 114 -7.33 -20.13 5.99
C ALA A 114 -7.62 -21.06 4.81
N GLU A 115 -6.57 -21.50 4.10
CA GLU A 115 -6.64 -22.59 3.13
C GLU A 115 -5.80 -23.75 3.67
N PHE A 116 -6.45 -24.86 3.97
CA PHE A 116 -5.79 -26.09 4.42
C PHE A 116 -5.48 -27.00 3.24
N ASN A 117 -4.52 -27.91 3.38
CA ASN A 117 -4.36 -28.98 2.39
C ASN A 117 -4.06 -30.33 3.05
N ARG A 118 -4.05 -31.41 2.24
CA ARG A 118 -3.79 -32.78 2.74
C ARG A 118 -2.32 -33.05 3.07
N THR A 119 -1.39 -32.18 2.67
CA THR A 119 0.06 -32.39 2.73
C THR A 119 0.83 -31.34 3.57
N GLY A 120 0.13 -30.44 4.26
CA GLY A 120 0.69 -29.49 5.23
C GLY A 120 1.08 -28.09 4.72
N ILE A 121 0.55 -27.58 3.61
CA ILE A 121 0.63 -26.13 3.30
C ILE A 121 -0.71 -25.49 3.67
N ASN A 122 -0.66 -24.60 4.68
CA ASN A 122 -1.82 -24.04 5.39
C ASN A 122 -1.76 -22.51 5.40
N HIS A 123 -1.97 -21.84 4.26
CA HIS A 123 -1.88 -20.37 4.24
C HIS A 123 -2.94 -19.77 5.14
N VAL A 124 -2.55 -18.87 6.04
CA VAL A 124 -3.46 -18.15 6.92
C VAL A 124 -3.19 -16.66 6.84
N THR A 125 -4.25 -15.87 6.73
CA THR A 125 -4.19 -14.41 6.92
C THR A 125 -5.22 -14.02 7.96
N THR A 126 -4.73 -13.45 9.06
CA THR A 126 -5.49 -13.14 10.26
C THR A 126 -5.58 -11.62 10.43
N PHE A 127 -6.78 -11.09 10.61
CA PHE A 127 -7.02 -9.67 10.90
C PHE A 127 -7.58 -9.54 12.31
N ALA A 128 -7.06 -8.62 13.10
CA ALA A 128 -7.77 -8.11 14.27
C ALA A 128 -9.11 -7.52 13.81
N LYS A 129 -10.17 -7.74 14.57
CA LYS A 129 -11.55 -7.31 14.24
C LYS A 129 -11.63 -5.86 13.76
N GLU A 130 -10.92 -4.96 14.42
CA GLU A 130 -10.94 -3.52 14.15
C GLU A 130 -10.22 -3.09 12.86
N LEU A 131 -9.37 -3.96 12.31
CA LEU A 131 -8.65 -3.71 11.05
C LEU A 131 -9.28 -4.41 9.84
N LEU A 132 -10.24 -5.31 10.05
CA LEU A 132 -10.92 -5.99 8.97
C LEU A 132 -11.84 -5.01 8.22
N PRO A 133 -11.68 -4.80 6.91
CA PRO A 133 -12.59 -3.95 6.15
C PRO A 133 -14.02 -4.50 6.17
N GLU A 134 -15.03 -3.62 6.24
CA GLU A 134 -16.45 -4.05 6.25
C GLU A 134 -16.86 -4.79 4.98
N SER A 135 -16.22 -4.49 3.85
CA SER A 135 -16.40 -5.19 2.58
C SER A 135 -15.04 -5.38 1.92
N LEU A 136 -14.72 -6.63 1.58
CA LEU A 136 -13.42 -7.00 1.05
C LEU A 136 -13.55 -8.05 -0.06
N ASN A 137 -12.62 -8.00 -1.00
CA ASN A 137 -12.37 -9.12 -1.89
C ASN A 137 -11.12 -9.84 -1.38
N ILE A 138 -11.16 -11.16 -1.33
CA ILE A 138 -10.04 -11.96 -0.86
C ILE A 138 -9.74 -13.07 -1.84
N TYR A 139 -8.46 -13.42 -1.96
CA TYR A 139 -8.06 -14.58 -2.73
C TYR A 139 -8.64 -15.86 -2.12
N ALA A 140 -9.33 -16.65 -2.94
CA ALA A 140 -9.79 -17.98 -2.58
C ALA A 140 -9.79 -18.87 -3.82
N LYS A 141 -8.93 -19.88 -3.80
CA LYS A 141 -8.90 -20.90 -4.85
C LYS A 141 -10.19 -21.73 -4.80
N GLY A 142 -10.71 -22.04 -5.99
CA GLY A 142 -11.82 -22.97 -6.13
C GLY A 142 -12.44 -22.95 -7.51
N SER A 143 -13.67 -23.44 -7.61
CA SER A 143 -14.37 -23.54 -8.89
C SER A 143 -14.78 -22.17 -9.40
N ALA A 144 -14.39 -21.86 -10.64
CA ALA A 144 -14.69 -20.60 -11.30
C ALA A 144 -16.09 -20.59 -11.92
N THR A 145 -16.78 -19.44 -11.88
CA THR A 145 -17.70 -19.11 -12.97
C THR A 145 -16.88 -18.85 -14.24
N ASN A 146 -17.29 -19.37 -15.40
CA ASN A 146 -16.50 -19.27 -16.65
C ASN A 146 -16.17 -17.83 -17.12
N ASN A 147 -16.81 -16.82 -16.53
CA ASN A 147 -16.60 -15.41 -16.86
C ASN A 147 -15.76 -14.73 -15.78
N CYS A 148 -14.73 -13.99 -16.22
CA CYS A 148 -13.98 -13.08 -15.35
C CYS A 148 -14.84 -11.88 -14.91
N LEU A 149 -14.34 -11.16 -13.91
CA LEU A 149 -14.94 -9.89 -13.50
C LEU A 149 -14.83 -8.89 -14.66
N THR A 150 -15.95 -8.28 -15.03
CA THR A 150 -15.95 -7.21 -16.02
C THR A 150 -15.57 -5.89 -15.36
N PRO A 151 -14.82 -5.02 -16.06
CA PRO A 151 -14.41 -3.74 -15.52
C PRO A 151 -15.62 -2.83 -15.31
N ASN A 152 -15.84 -2.39 -14.06
CA ASN A 152 -16.80 -1.31 -13.76
C ASN A 152 -16.32 0.08 -14.28
N SER A 153 -15.03 0.18 -14.59
CA SER A 153 -14.34 1.33 -15.20
C SER A 153 -13.23 0.80 -16.10
N ALA A 154 -12.91 1.49 -17.20
CA ALA A 154 -11.83 1.08 -18.10
C ALA A 154 -10.55 0.76 -17.30
N ASN A 155 -9.92 -0.37 -17.62
CA ASN A 155 -8.61 -0.69 -17.05
C ASN A 155 -7.62 0.45 -17.39
N PRO A 156 -6.67 0.75 -16.49
CA PRO A 156 -5.58 1.68 -16.77
C PRO A 156 -4.94 1.36 -18.11
N ASN A 157 -4.86 2.38 -18.96
CA ASN A 157 -4.30 2.26 -20.30
C ASN A 157 -3.29 3.40 -20.50
N ILE A 158 -2.01 3.04 -20.52
CA ILE A 158 -0.93 3.98 -20.75
C ILE A 158 -0.71 4.07 -22.25
N GLN A 159 -0.73 5.29 -22.78
CA GLN A 159 -0.44 5.57 -24.18
C GLN A 159 0.64 6.64 -24.27
N MET A 160 1.48 6.55 -25.30
CA MET A 160 2.37 7.65 -25.66
C MET A 160 1.54 8.82 -26.17
N GLN A 161 1.85 10.01 -25.66
CA GLN A 161 1.19 11.27 -25.98
C GLN A 161 2.23 12.32 -26.32
N GLU A 162 1.80 13.38 -26.99
CA GLU A 162 2.67 14.49 -27.39
C GLU A 162 2.18 15.79 -26.75
N GLY A 163 3.11 16.63 -26.30
CA GLY A 163 2.82 17.97 -25.80
C GLY A 163 3.92 18.98 -26.15
N TYR A 164 3.64 20.25 -25.92
CA TYR A 164 4.51 21.37 -26.28
C TYR A 164 4.56 22.38 -25.14
N ILE A 165 5.77 22.74 -24.72
CA ILE A 165 6.02 23.65 -23.60
C ILE A 165 7.00 24.70 -24.07
N ASN A 166 6.71 25.98 -23.85
CA ASN A 166 7.66 27.05 -24.10
C ASN A 166 8.61 27.14 -22.89
N PRO A 167 9.91 26.84 -23.07
CA PRO A 167 10.85 26.89 -21.97
C PRO A 167 11.08 28.33 -21.50
N ARG A 168 11.23 28.52 -20.19
CA ARG A 168 11.50 29.83 -19.58
C ARG A 168 12.92 30.33 -19.82
N ARG A 169 13.89 29.41 -19.99
CA ARG A 169 15.31 29.67 -20.21
C ARG A 169 15.85 28.86 -21.39
N ALA A 170 16.93 29.33 -22.00
CA ALA A 170 17.42 28.84 -23.29
C ALA A 170 18.59 27.83 -23.22
N LEU A 171 19.27 27.67 -22.07
CA LEU A 171 20.42 26.75 -21.93
C LEU A 171 20.28 25.86 -20.68
N ASP A 172 20.71 24.60 -20.82
CA ASP A 172 20.92 23.57 -19.78
C ASP A 172 19.71 23.24 -18.89
N TYR A 173 18.67 22.68 -19.52
CA TYR A 173 17.43 22.28 -18.84
C TYR A 173 16.75 21.06 -19.47
N TYR A 174 15.96 20.37 -18.65
CA TYR A 174 14.95 19.42 -19.10
C TYR A 174 13.56 20.03 -19.05
N THR A 175 12.79 19.86 -20.13
CA THR A 175 11.37 20.22 -20.16
C THR A 175 10.53 18.96 -20.40
N GLY A 176 9.45 18.81 -19.65
CA GLY A 176 8.63 17.60 -19.73
C GLY A 176 7.28 17.73 -19.05
N PHE A 177 6.57 16.61 -19.00
CA PHE A 177 5.29 16.47 -18.32
C PHE A 177 5.40 15.39 -17.26
N ASN A 178 5.22 15.77 -15.99
CA ASN A 178 4.97 14.82 -14.92
C ASN A 178 3.50 14.38 -14.98
N THR A 179 3.30 13.07 -14.91
CA THR A 179 1.98 12.44 -15.10
C THR A 179 1.50 11.79 -13.80
N ALA A 180 0.17 11.63 -13.69
CA ALA A 180 -0.40 10.83 -12.60
C ALA A 180 0.10 9.37 -12.70
N TYR A 181 0.42 8.78 -11.56
CA TYR A 181 0.95 7.40 -11.44
C TYR A 181 2.28 7.14 -12.17
N GLN A 182 3.06 8.18 -12.44
CA GLN A 182 4.39 8.06 -13.06
C GLN A 182 5.31 7.12 -12.26
N LYS A 183 6.07 6.30 -12.99
CA LYS A 183 7.18 5.49 -12.48
C LYS A 183 8.45 6.36 -12.40
N LEU A 184 9.21 6.19 -11.32
CA LEU A 184 10.36 7.05 -11.03
C LEU A 184 11.72 6.45 -11.41
N ASN A 185 11.78 5.18 -11.81
CA ASN A 185 13.02 4.46 -12.09
C ASN A 185 13.75 4.90 -13.37
N ASN A 186 13.10 5.63 -14.28
CA ASN A 186 13.73 6.21 -15.47
C ASN A 186 13.06 7.53 -15.88
N PHE A 187 12.80 8.40 -14.92
CA PHE A 187 11.82 9.47 -15.14
C PHE A 187 12.28 10.52 -16.18
N THR A 188 13.59 10.67 -16.46
CA THR A 188 14.11 11.60 -17.47
C THR A 188 13.98 11.10 -18.91
N GLU A 189 13.69 9.82 -19.14
CA GLU A 189 13.60 9.21 -20.48
C GLU A 189 12.61 9.94 -21.41
N HIS A 190 11.58 10.55 -20.84
CA HIS A 190 10.50 11.21 -21.56
C HIS A 190 10.56 12.75 -21.46
N TYR A 191 11.74 13.28 -21.13
CA TYR A 191 12.00 14.70 -21.10
C TYR A 191 12.82 15.13 -22.31
N ASN A 192 12.57 16.33 -22.79
CA ASN A 192 13.42 16.94 -23.81
C ASN A 192 14.54 17.74 -23.14
N LEU A 193 15.79 17.35 -23.41
CA LEU A 193 16.97 18.16 -23.14
C LEU A 193 17.06 19.29 -24.19
N THR A 194 17.09 20.54 -23.72
CA THR A 194 17.42 21.76 -24.49
C THR A 194 16.77 21.88 -25.87
N LYS A 195 15.51 22.34 -25.92
CA LYS A 195 14.73 22.50 -27.16
C LYS A 195 13.75 23.68 -27.11
N ASN A 196 13.57 24.37 -28.23
CA ASN A 196 12.59 25.45 -28.40
C ASN A 196 11.15 24.95 -28.20
N GLY A 197 10.24 25.86 -27.81
CA GLY A 197 8.87 25.48 -27.43
C GLY A 197 7.99 24.87 -28.51
N ASN A 198 8.40 24.97 -29.77
CA ASN A 198 7.73 24.37 -30.93
C ASN A 198 8.14 22.90 -31.18
N ILE A 199 8.97 22.29 -30.34
CA ILE A 199 9.37 20.90 -30.48
C ILE A 199 8.52 19.99 -29.59
N LYS A 200 8.07 18.86 -30.15
CA LYS A 200 7.23 17.89 -29.44
C LYS A 200 7.98 17.21 -28.29
N ILE A 201 7.29 17.03 -27.17
CA ILE A 201 7.68 16.22 -26.02
C ILE A 201 6.78 14.99 -26.01
N GLU A 202 7.38 13.80 -26.08
CA GLU A 202 6.65 12.53 -26.01
C GLU A 202 6.69 11.98 -24.59
N PHE A 203 5.53 11.59 -24.05
CA PHE A 203 5.43 11.07 -22.70
C PHE A 203 4.31 10.02 -22.54
N PRO A 204 4.47 9.02 -21.66
CA PRO A 204 3.44 8.05 -21.34
C PRO A 204 2.38 8.66 -20.42
N SER A 205 1.10 8.47 -20.74
CA SER A 205 -0.01 9.00 -19.94
C SER A 205 -1.26 8.12 -19.99
N GLN A 206 -2.00 8.12 -18.89
CA GLN A 206 -3.38 7.59 -18.81
C GLN A 206 -4.44 8.67 -19.06
N GLN A 207 -4.09 9.73 -19.79
CA GLN A 207 -4.99 10.83 -20.15
C GLN A 207 -5.58 11.59 -18.95
N ARG A 208 -4.81 11.67 -17.86
CA ARG A 208 -5.13 12.44 -16.65
C ARG A 208 -4.52 13.85 -16.75
N PRO A 209 -4.97 14.83 -15.93
CA PRO A 209 -4.32 16.12 -15.83
C PRO A 209 -2.80 15.97 -15.63
N LEU A 210 -2.05 16.95 -16.10
CA LEU A 210 -0.59 16.90 -16.21
C LEU A 210 0.04 18.06 -15.42
N LEU A 211 1.29 17.87 -15.01
CA LEU A 211 2.15 18.94 -14.52
C LEU A 211 3.26 19.16 -15.56
N ALA A 212 3.13 20.21 -16.35
CA ALA A 212 4.22 20.67 -17.22
C ALA A 212 5.33 21.27 -16.35
N VAL A 213 6.58 20.93 -16.65
CA VAL A 213 7.73 21.26 -15.80
C VAL A 213 8.95 21.64 -16.64
N GLN A 214 9.78 22.49 -16.06
CA GLN A 214 11.14 22.73 -16.52
C GLN A 214 12.10 22.65 -15.34
N TYR A 215 13.13 21.82 -15.46
CA TYR A 215 14.18 21.64 -14.48
C TYR A 215 15.50 22.19 -14.98
N ALA A 216 16.28 22.79 -14.09
CA ALA A 216 17.71 22.98 -14.30
C ALA A 216 18.40 21.61 -14.36
N THR A 217 19.53 21.55 -15.06
CA THR A 217 20.46 20.41 -14.99
C THR A 217 21.78 20.82 -14.36
N ASN A 218 22.58 19.84 -14.00
CA ASN A 218 24.02 20.03 -13.86
C ASN A 218 24.66 20.34 -15.23
N GLU A 219 25.93 20.77 -15.22
CA GLU A 219 26.66 21.26 -16.40
C GLU A 219 26.76 20.24 -17.54
N ASP A 220 26.74 18.94 -17.23
CA ASP A 220 26.78 17.86 -18.23
C ASP A 220 25.39 17.32 -18.62
N GLY A 221 24.31 17.87 -18.05
CA GLY A 221 22.93 17.47 -18.35
C GLY A 221 22.53 16.10 -17.82
N SER A 222 23.36 15.48 -16.97
CA SER A 222 23.17 14.11 -16.51
C SER A 222 22.12 13.96 -15.40
N GLU A 223 21.84 15.03 -14.64
CA GLU A 223 20.93 14.99 -13.50
C GLU A 223 19.91 16.14 -13.51
N LEU A 224 18.69 15.85 -13.05
CA LEU A 224 17.76 16.90 -12.69
C LEU A 224 18.23 17.59 -11.41
N ASN A 225 18.16 18.92 -11.42
CA ASN A 225 18.39 19.73 -10.26
C ASN A 225 17.09 20.48 -9.89
N GLN A 226 17.13 21.80 -9.83
CA GLN A 226 16.04 22.64 -9.34
C GLN A 226 14.89 22.74 -10.36
N LEU A 227 13.64 22.75 -9.89
CA LEU A 227 12.49 23.11 -10.71
C LEU A 227 12.44 24.63 -10.94
N ILE A 228 12.51 25.06 -12.20
CA ILE A 228 12.54 26.47 -12.60
C ILE A 228 11.13 26.98 -12.91
N GLY A 229 10.30 26.13 -13.51
CA GLY A 229 8.96 26.53 -13.93
C GLY A 229 7.99 25.37 -13.98
N PHE A 230 6.71 25.67 -13.79
CA PHE A 230 5.66 24.67 -13.72
C PHE A 230 4.32 25.18 -14.25
N LYS A 231 3.45 24.25 -14.66
CA LYS A 231 2.04 24.53 -14.93
C LYS A 231 1.19 23.28 -14.83
N PHE A 232 0.20 23.30 -13.95
CA PHE A 232 -0.88 22.31 -13.97
C PHE A 232 -1.78 22.56 -15.17
N THR A 233 -2.12 21.50 -15.90
CA THR A 233 -2.98 21.60 -17.07
C THR A 233 -3.91 20.39 -17.20
N PRO A 234 -5.18 20.58 -17.62
CA PRO A 234 -6.00 19.47 -18.07
C PRO A 234 -5.31 18.70 -19.20
N PHE A 235 -5.56 17.39 -19.30
CA PHE A 235 -4.94 16.55 -20.33
C PHE A 235 -5.16 17.06 -21.77
N THR A 236 -6.32 17.67 -22.04
CA THR A 236 -6.68 18.21 -23.35
C THR A 236 -5.92 19.49 -23.72
N GLN A 237 -5.23 20.13 -22.78
CA GLN A 237 -4.54 21.41 -22.94
C GLN A 237 -3.03 21.25 -22.76
N ARG A 238 -2.43 20.30 -23.48
CA ARG A 238 -1.00 19.96 -23.40
C ARG A 238 -0.10 20.77 -24.35
N GLY A 239 -0.59 21.91 -24.83
CA GLY A 239 0.08 22.78 -25.79
C GLY A 239 -0.02 22.26 -27.23
N SER A 240 0.34 23.12 -28.18
CA SER A 240 0.49 22.79 -29.61
C SER A 240 1.74 23.44 -30.18
N THR A 241 2.17 23.03 -31.37
CA THR A 241 3.31 23.68 -32.08
C THR A 241 3.11 25.18 -32.26
N ALA A 242 1.87 25.64 -32.49
CA ALA A 242 1.56 27.05 -32.68
C ALA A 242 1.36 27.81 -31.36
N THR A 243 0.92 27.11 -30.32
CA THR A 243 0.61 27.68 -28.99
C THR A 243 1.16 26.75 -27.91
N PRO A 244 2.49 26.75 -27.69
CA PRO A 244 3.09 25.95 -26.62
C PRO A 244 2.66 26.46 -25.24
N LEU A 245 2.77 25.60 -24.23
CA LEU A 245 2.41 25.99 -22.86
C LEU A 245 3.44 26.92 -22.25
N GLU A 246 2.99 28.10 -21.84
CA GLU A 246 3.78 28.98 -20.98
C GLU A 246 3.79 28.49 -19.53
N LEU A 247 4.99 28.41 -18.94
CA LEU A 247 5.19 28.00 -17.55
C LEU A 247 5.13 29.17 -16.57
N THR A 248 4.68 28.90 -15.35
CA THR A 248 4.78 29.80 -14.20
C THR A 248 6.16 29.65 -13.57
N GLU A 249 6.82 30.75 -13.22
CA GLU A 249 8.10 30.73 -12.53
C GLU A 249 7.97 30.22 -11.09
N VAL A 250 8.95 29.44 -10.65
CA VAL A 250 9.11 29.04 -9.26
C VAL A 250 9.80 30.19 -8.51
N THR A 251 9.23 30.61 -7.36
CA THR A 251 9.68 31.79 -6.63
C THR A 251 10.97 31.56 -5.84
N ASN A 252 11.19 30.36 -5.31
CA ASN A 252 12.40 30.00 -4.58
C ASN A 252 12.98 28.70 -5.12
N THR A 253 14.13 28.74 -5.79
CA THR A 253 14.73 27.55 -6.41
C THR A 253 15.81 26.88 -5.56
N ASN A 254 16.26 27.52 -4.46
CA ASN A 254 17.49 27.16 -3.75
C ASN A 254 17.25 26.86 -2.25
N ALA A 255 16.03 26.52 -1.86
CA ALA A 255 15.72 26.26 -0.46
C ALA A 255 16.46 25.00 0.04
N PRO A 256 17.00 24.97 1.27
CA PRO A 256 17.78 23.85 1.78
C PRO A 256 16.94 22.59 2.03
N TRP A 257 17.52 21.44 1.66
CA TRP A 257 17.08 20.09 2.00
C TRP A 257 18.19 19.38 2.77
N ASN A 258 17.86 18.80 3.93
CA ASN A 258 18.81 18.02 4.73
C ASN A 258 18.44 16.54 4.72
N THR A 259 19.42 15.69 4.43
CA THR A 259 19.25 14.24 4.51
C THR A 259 19.14 13.79 5.98
N PRO A 260 18.22 12.87 6.32
CA PRO A 260 18.16 12.26 7.65
C PRO A 260 19.47 11.58 8.04
N ASN A 261 19.86 11.70 9.30
CA ASN A 261 21.10 11.11 9.82
C ASN A 261 20.97 9.61 10.16
N ASP A 262 19.74 9.11 10.38
CA ASP A 262 19.44 7.75 10.79
C ASP A 262 19.25 6.78 9.61
N LEU A 263 19.24 7.28 8.36
CA LEU A 263 18.96 6.51 7.15
C LEU A 263 20.03 6.65 6.08
N THR A 264 20.29 5.55 5.37
CA THR A 264 20.87 5.55 4.02
C THR A 264 19.72 5.55 3.01
N LEU A 265 19.68 6.54 2.12
CA LEU A 265 18.53 6.79 1.25
C LEU A 265 18.67 6.11 -0.12
N ASP A 266 17.63 5.38 -0.52
CA ASP A 266 17.51 4.82 -1.87
C ASP A 266 16.87 5.83 -2.84
N SER A 267 15.89 6.59 -2.36
CA SER A 267 15.23 7.64 -3.15
C SER A 267 14.62 8.71 -2.25
N VAL A 268 14.67 9.96 -2.70
CA VAL A 268 13.97 11.07 -2.08
C VAL A 268 13.29 11.89 -3.16
N ASN A 269 11.98 12.10 -3.03
CA ASN A 269 11.19 12.83 -4.00
C ASN A 269 10.24 13.80 -3.29
N LEU A 270 10.18 15.03 -3.78
CA LEU A 270 9.13 15.97 -3.39
C LEU A 270 7.96 15.81 -4.34
N PHE A 271 6.78 15.57 -3.79
CA PHE A 271 5.51 15.53 -4.52
C PHE A 271 4.66 16.75 -4.18
N VAL A 272 3.78 17.11 -5.10
CA VAL A 272 2.72 18.08 -4.87
C VAL A 272 1.35 17.47 -5.12
N ASP A 273 0.40 17.77 -4.25
CA ASP A 273 -1.01 17.42 -4.44
C ASP A 273 -1.69 18.47 -5.32
N GLY A 274 -2.06 18.07 -6.53
CA GLY A 274 -2.65 18.96 -7.52
C GLY A 274 -4.15 19.24 -7.32
N ARG A 275 -4.78 18.80 -6.23
CA ARG A 275 -6.23 18.98 -5.98
C ARG A 275 -6.70 20.43 -6.16
N GLN A 276 -5.93 21.40 -5.69
CA GLN A 276 -6.26 22.83 -5.84
C GLN A 276 -6.27 23.32 -7.31
N PHE A 277 -5.68 22.54 -8.23
CA PHE A 277 -5.61 22.83 -9.66
C PHE A 277 -6.48 21.90 -10.51
N ASN A 278 -7.50 21.26 -9.91
CA ASN A 278 -8.34 20.26 -10.58
C ASN A 278 -7.53 19.08 -11.17
N ALA A 279 -6.42 18.74 -10.51
CA ALA A 279 -5.52 17.64 -10.84
C ALA A 279 -5.33 16.77 -9.58
N PRO A 280 -6.34 15.99 -9.15
CA PRO A 280 -6.41 15.45 -7.80
C PRO A 280 -5.52 14.22 -7.54
N TYR A 281 -4.24 14.30 -7.93
CA TYR A 281 -3.22 13.26 -7.85
C TYR A 281 -1.91 13.83 -7.27
N ALA A 282 -1.00 12.95 -6.88
CA ALA A 282 0.37 13.29 -6.52
C ALA A 282 1.22 13.42 -7.79
N TYR A 283 1.77 14.61 -8.02
CA TYR A 283 2.69 14.87 -9.12
C TYR A 283 4.10 15.04 -8.56
N LEU A 284 5.08 14.41 -9.22
CA LEU A 284 6.47 14.67 -8.89
C LEU A 284 6.73 16.18 -9.08
N TRP A 285 7.22 16.82 -8.02
CA TRP A 285 7.62 18.21 -8.06
C TRP A 285 9.10 18.35 -8.37
N GLN A 286 9.94 17.57 -7.68
CA GLN A 286 11.34 17.35 -8.04
C GLN A 286 11.91 16.13 -7.29
N PRO A 287 12.87 15.39 -7.88
CA PRO A 287 13.74 14.50 -7.11
C PRO A 287 14.70 15.32 -6.23
N LEU A 288 15.19 14.72 -5.14
CA LEU A 288 16.16 15.34 -4.23
C LEU A 288 17.39 14.45 -4.07
N SER A 289 18.53 15.06 -3.69
CA SER A 289 19.76 14.33 -3.41
C SER A 289 19.58 13.34 -2.25
N THR A 290 20.13 12.14 -2.42
CA THR A 290 20.09 11.04 -1.44
C THR A 290 21.37 10.92 -0.61
N THR A 291 22.47 11.53 -1.05
CA THR A 291 23.83 11.34 -0.50
C THR A 291 24.35 12.53 0.30
N GLN A 292 23.79 13.72 0.07
CA GLN A 292 24.21 14.95 0.73
C GLN A 292 23.04 15.93 0.88
N THR A 293 23.23 16.93 1.74
CA THR A 293 22.31 18.09 1.82
C THR A 293 22.18 18.72 0.44
N GLY A 294 20.94 18.92 0.00
CA GLY A 294 20.62 19.42 -1.33
C GLY A 294 19.84 20.72 -1.28
N GLN A 295 19.27 21.05 -2.43
CA GLN A 295 18.34 22.16 -2.55
C GLN A 295 17.03 21.68 -3.16
N PHE A 296 15.97 22.41 -2.88
CA PHE A 296 14.64 22.14 -3.36
C PHE A 296 13.99 23.45 -3.80
N SER A 297 13.19 23.36 -4.85
CA SER A 297 12.35 24.43 -5.37
C SER A 297 10.99 24.52 -4.67
N TYR A 298 10.47 25.73 -4.48
CA TYR A 298 9.22 26.06 -3.79
C TYR A 298 8.50 27.22 -4.51
N SER A 299 7.16 27.19 -4.53
CA SER A 299 6.34 28.22 -5.13
C SER A 299 5.18 28.60 -4.22
N ASP A 300 4.99 29.90 -3.98
CA ASP A 300 3.87 30.45 -3.18
C ASP A 300 2.50 30.23 -3.83
N HIS A 301 2.47 29.83 -5.11
CA HIS A 301 1.24 29.40 -5.77
C HIS A 301 0.76 28.02 -5.30
N ILE A 302 1.61 27.26 -4.62
CA ILE A 302 1.29 25.97 -4.01
C ILE A 302 1.34 26.16 -2.49
N VAL A 303 0.21 25.92 -1.84
CA VAL A 303 0.13 26.00 -0.37
C VAL A 303 1.06 24.95 0.24
N ASP A 304 1.79 25.31 1.30
CA ASP A 304 2.73 24.42 2.02
C ASP A 304 2.15 23.03 2.29
N THR A 305 0.89 22.94 2.71
CA THR A 305 0.21 21.68 3.04
C THR A 305 0.01 20.75 1.85
N ASN A 306 0.28 21.20 0.62
CA ASN A 306 0.19 20.38 -0.59
C ASN A 306 1.55 19.82 -1.03
N TYR A 307 2.65 20.14 -0.34
CA TYR A 307 3.95 19.51 -0.56
C TYR A 307 4.10 18.25 0.31
N TYR A 308 4.67 17.19 -0.28
CA TYR A 308 4.87 15.92 0.39
C TYR A 308 6.25 15.35 0.09
N LEU A 309 7.09 15.24 1.11
CA LEU A 309 8.40 14.64 1.02
C LEU A 309 8.26 13.14 1.15
N ASN A 310 8.58 12.41 0.09
CA ASN A 310 8.56 10.96 0.03
C ASN A 310 10.00 10.43 0.06
N ILE A 311 10.32 9.66 1.11
CA ILE A 311 11.63 9.10 1.38
C ILE A 311 11.53 7.58 1.37
N LYS A 312 12.49 6.94 0.70
CA LYS A 312 12.72 5.51 0.80
C LYS A 312 14.19 5.27 1.11
N GLY A 313 14.46 4.31 1.98
CA GLY A 313 15.82 3.93 2.33
C GLY A 313 15.85 2.84 3.38
N LYS A 314 16.95 2.77 4.10
CA LYS A 314 17.18 1.81 5.18
C LYS A 314 17.95 2.45 6.31
N GLN A 315 17.79 1.92 7.52
CA GLN A 315 18.54 2.34 8.69
C GLN A 315 20.06 2.23 8.42
N THR A 316 20.80 3.27 8.81
CA THR A 316 22.26 3.28 8.67
C THR A 316 22.89 2.19 9.55
N ILE A 317 23.68 1.30 8.93
CA ILE A 317 24.18 0.07 9.56
C ILE A 317 25.35 0.38 10.51
N GLY A 318 25.12 0.21 11.82
CA GLY A 318 26.17 0.24 12.85
C GLY A 318 26.80 -1.13 13.15
N GLY A 319 26.87 -2.02 12.15
CA GLY A 319 27.30 -3.43 12.31
C GLY A 319 26.19 -4.42 12.72
N GLN A 320 24.91 -4.07 12.55
CA GLN A 320 23.76 -4.93 12.85
C GLN A 320 23.42 -5.86 11.69
N VAL A 321 22.94 -7.07 11.99
CA VAL A 321 22.45 -8.05 10.99
C VAL A 321 21.09 -7.61 10.45
N ASN A 322 20.16 -7.30 11.35
CA ASN A 322 18.83 -6.83 10.98
C ASN A 322 18.76 -5.31 11.00
N VAL A 323 18.07 -4.73 10.02
CA VAL A 323 17.84 -3.29 9.92
C VAL A 323 16.41 -2.98 9.50
N TRP A 324 15.93 -1.77 9.79
CA TRP A 324 14.67 -1.29 9.22
C TRP A 324 14.87 -0.81 7.79
N GLY A 325 14.17 -1.42 6.83
CA GLY A 325 13.81 -0.76 5.58
C GLY A 325 12.68 0.24 5.85
N VAL A 326 12.68 1.37 5.15
CA VAL A 326 11.81 2.51 5.45
C VAL A 326 11.20 3.09 4.18
N GLN A 327 9.91 3.39 4.27
CA GLN A 327 9.17 4.28 3.38
C GLN A 327 8.45 5.33 4.25
N HIS A 328 8.86 6.59 4.12
CA HIS A 328 8.34 7.69 4.93
C HIS A 328 7.77 8.79 4.04
N VAL A 329 6.63 9.35 4.45
CA VAL A 329 6.05 10.54 3.83
C VAL A 329 5.77 11.58 4.90
N ALA A 330 6.38 12.76 4.76
CA ALA A 330 6.06 13.95 5.55
C ALA A 330 5.24 14.92 4.71
N GLN A 331 4.27 15.60 5.33
CA GLN A 331 3.54 16.70 4.72
C GLN A 331 4.18 18.02 5.11
N GLY A 332 4.27 18.92 4.13
CA GLY A 332 4.63 20.30 4.33
C GLY A 332 6.09 20.61 4.05
N THR A 333 6.32 21.87 3.72
CA THR A 333 7.59 22.55 3.95
C THR A 333 7.47 23.34 5.26
N THR A 334 8.59 23.79 5.83
CA THR A 334 8.58 24.65 7.01
C THR A 334 8.73 26.12 6.61
N ASN A 335 8.00 27.01 7.29
CA ASN A 335 7.95 28.46 7.07
C ASN A 335 7.95 28.84 5.58
N THR A 336 6.87 28.58 4.83
CA THR A 336 6.73 29.00 3.43
C THR A 336 7.91 28.57 2.55
N GLY A 337 8.26 27.29 2.61
CA GLY A 337 9.36 26.76 1.81
C GLY A 337 10.77 27.10 2.27
N THR A 338 10.98 27.63 3.49
CA THR A 338 12.34 27.94 3.98
C THR A 338 13.23 26.74 4.16
N SER A 339 12.67 25.58 4.54
CA SER A 339 13.43 24.33 4.61
C SER A 339 12.52 23.11 4.50
N LEU A 340 13.12 22.03 4.04
CA LEU A 340 12.51 20.71 4.05
C LEU A 340 13.38 19.79 4.92
N ASN A 341 12.80 19.21 5.96
CA ASN A 341 13.53 18.38 6.92
C ASN A 341 12.73 17.10 7.26
N ALA A 342 13.45 15.99 7.36
CA ALA A 342 12.95 14.71 7.84
C ALA A 342 13.93 14.05 8.84
N ASP A 343 14.45 14.80 9.80
CA ASP A 343 15.32 14.25 10.85
C ASP A 343 14.56 13.29 11.78
N ASN A 344 15.24 12.24 12.25
CA ASN A 344 14.78 11.33 13.29
C ASN A 344 13.54 10.50 12.91
N ILE A 345 13.48 9.98 11.67
CA ILE A 345 12.35 9.17 11.18
C ILE A 345 12.15 7.91 12.02
N LEU A 346 13.24 7.32 12.51
CA LEU A 346 13.24 6.07 13.27
C LEU A 346 13.20 6.24 14.79
N VAL A 347 13.10 7.47 15.31
CA VAL A 347 13.22 7.72 16.76
C VAL A 347 12.17 7.00 17.61
N ASP A 348 10.96 6.86 17.07
CA ASP A 348 9.84 6.22 17.75
C ASP A 348 9.71 4.72 17.41
N PHE A 349 10.66 4.16 16.66
CA PHE A 349 10.65 2.74 16.28
C PHE A 349 11.55 1.92 17.20
N PRO A 350 11.12 0.70 17.57
CA PRO A 350 11.94 -0.20 18.37
C PRO A 350 13.16 -0.67 17.59
N PHE A 351 14.10 -1.33 18.27
CA PHE A 351 15.20 -2.00 17.57
C PHE A 351 14.70 -3.06 16.57
N PRO A 352 15.33 -3.21 15.39
CA PRO A 352 14.96 -4.19 14.39
C PRO A 352 15.23 -5.61 14.89
N GLU A 353 14.16 -6.30 15.30
CA GLU A 353 14.23 -7.65 15.85
C GLU A 353 13.15 -8.54 15.23
N ALA A 354 13.53 -9.78 14.89
CA ALA A 354 12.59 -10.79 14.42
C ALA A 354 11.67 -11.26 15.57
N PRO A 355 10.38 -11.50 15.30
CA PRO A 355 9.47 -12.11 16.28
C PRO A 355 10.00 -13.43 16.84
N ARG A 356 9.65 -13.75 18.09
CA ARG A 356 10.07 -14.99 18.76
C ARG A 356 8.89 -15.75 19.34
N LEU A 357 8.97 -17.07 19.36
CA LEU A 357 8.00 -17.92 20.08
C LEU A 357 8.33 -17.95 21.57
N THR A 358 7.33 -17.67 22.40
CA THR A 358 7.41 -17.74 23.86
C THR A 358 6.14 -18.35 24.43
N SER A 359 6.15 -18.69 25.73
CA SER A 359 4.90 -18.86 26.47
C SER A 359 4.16 -17.53 26.55
N CYS A 360 2.83 -17.56 26.48
CA CYS A 360 2.03 -16.35 26.69
C CYS A 360 2.15 -15.86 28.14
N GLN A 361 2.22 -14.54 28.33
CA GLN A 361 2.31 -13.93 29.67
C GLN A 361 1.10 -14.25 30.55
N THR A 362 -0.09 -14.37 29.94
CA THR A 362 -1.35 -14.59 30.64
C THR A 362 -1.69 -16.06 30.87
N ASP A 363 -1.10 -16.97 30.08
CA ASP A 363 -1.29 -18.41 30.18
C ASP A 363 -0.02 -19.15 29.73
N SER A 364 0.73 -19.69 30.68
CA SER A 364 1.99 -20.39 30.39
C SER A 364 1.82 -21.70 29.62
N GLN A 365 0.58 -22.22 29.53
CA GLN A 365 0.26 -23.40 28.73
C GLN A 365 0.01 -23.06 27.25
N LYS A 366 -0.12 -21.77 26.92
CA LYS A 366 -0.29 -21.29 25.54
C LYS A 366 1.01 -20.72 24.98
N GLN A 367 1.14 -20.79 23.66
CA GLN A 367 2.26 -20.20 22.92
C GLN A 367 1.84 -18.87 22.29
N CYS A 368 2.72 -17.89 22.39
CA CYS A 368 2.56 -16.56 21.83
C CYS A 368 3.78 -16.16 20.99
N LEU A 369 3.58 -15.21 20.10
CA LEU A 369 4.62 -14.45 19.43
C LEU A 369 4.96 -13.23 20.26
N HIS A 370 6.19 -13.17 20.76
CA HIS A 370 6.76 -11.96 21.31
C HIS A 370 7.28 -11.07 20.17
N ILE A 371 6.83 -9.82 20.15
CA ILE A 371 7.17 -8.82 19.15
C ILE A 371 7.67 -7.58 19.89
N THR A 372 8.83 -7.08 19.50
CA THR A 372 9.34 -5.83 20.07
C THR A 372 8.59 -4.67 19.42
N SER A 373 7.54 -4.20 20.09
CA SER A 373 6.66 -3.09 19.64
C SER A 373 6.55 -1.96 20.68
N ASN A 374 7.40 -2.02 21.71
CA ASN A 374 7.43 -1.05 22.80
C ASN A 374 7.56 0.37 22.22
N HIS A 375 6.81 1.31 22.81
CA HIS A 375 6.82 2.73 22.44
C HIS A 375 6.17 3.10 21.11
N LEU A 376 5.64 2.14 20.34
CA LEU A 376 4.90 2.47 19.12
C LEU A 376 3.54 3.14 19.46
N PRO A 377 3.15 4.21 18.74
CA PRO A 377 1.88 4.89 18.98
C PRO A 377 0.64 4.00 18.73
N ASN A 378 -0.47 4.31 19.40
CA ASN A 378 -1.75 3.60 19.27
C ASN A 378 -2.34 3.55 17.84
N HIS A 379 -1.87 4.40 16.93
CA HIS A 379 -2.33 4.43 15.54
C HIS A 379 -1.44 3.60 14.59
N THR A 380 -0.55 2.78 15.15
CA THR A 380 0.33 1.87 14.40
C THR A 380 -0.39 0.57 14.07
N ILE A 381 -0.34 0.16 12.81
CA ILE A 381 -0.69 -1.20 12.39
C ILE A 381 0.59 -2.00 12.30
N GLN A 382 0.56 -3.22 12.81
CA GLN A 382 1.63 -4.20 12.64
C GLN A 382 1.19 -5.31 11.69
N ARG A 383 2.07 -5.66 10.76
CA ARG A 383 2.00 -6.86 9.94
C ARG A 383 3.09 -7.82 10.40
N ILE A 384 2.70 -9.00 10.87
CA ILE A 384 3.64 -10.05 11.27
C ILE A 384 3.50 -11.22 10.33
N PHE A 385 4.60 -11.62 9.72
CA PHE A 385 4.70 -12.86 8.97
C PHE A 385 5.42 -13.89 9.84
N ILE A 386 4.88 -15.10 9.91
CA ILE A 386 5.59 -16.26 10.45
C ILE A 386 5.44 -17.46 9.53
N ARG A 387 6.50 -18.26 9.50
CA ARG A 387 6.48 -19.63 9.03
C ARG A 387 6.95 -20.52 10.17
N VAL A 388 6.08 -21.38 10.64
CA VAL A 388 6.31 -22.23 11.81
C VAL A 388 6.24 -23.70 11.44
N LYS A 389 7.17 -24.50 11.96
CA LYS A 389 7.18 -25.96 11.80
C LYS A 389 6.25 -26.61 12.84
N LEU A 390 5.47 -27.59 12.39
CA LEU A 390 4.61 -28.38 13.27
C LEU A 390 5.41 -29.54 13.92
N ASN A 391 5.07 -29.91 15.16
CA ASN A 391 5.72 -30.98 15.92
C ASN A 391 5.54 -32.35 15.25
N SER A 392 4.39 -32.59 14.61
CA SER A 392 4.10 -33.82 13.88
C SER A 392 4.62 -33.76 12.42
N GLY A 393 5.92 -33.96 12.22
CA GLY A 393 6.54 -34.17 10.90
C GLY A 393 7.17 -32.92 10.26
N ASP A 394 7.30 -32.91 8.93
CA ASP A 394 7.96 -31.83 8.18
C ASP A 394 6.98 -30.74 7.67
N GLN A 395 5.80 -30.67 8.26
CA GLN A 395 4.76 -29.72 7.86
C GLN A 395 5.04 -28.32 8.45
N SER A 396 4.62 -27.27 7.73
CA SER A 396 4.79 -25.89 8.18
C SER A 396 3.55 -25.05 7.90
N VAL A 397 3.15 -24.22 8.87
CA VAL A 397 2.09 -23.23 8.69
C VAL A 397 2.72 -21.89 8.34
N ARG A 398 2.11 -21.18 7.39
CA ARG A 398 2.47 -19.82 7.02
C ARG A 398 1.33 -18.90 7.39
N GLN A 399 1.57 -18.01 8.34
CA GLN A 399 0.56 -17.13 8.87
C GLN A 399 1.00 -15.67 8.77
N VAL A 400 0.08 -14.82 8.34
CA VAL A 400 0.23 -13.38 8.36
C VAL A 400 -0.81 -12.80 9.32
N PHE A 401 -0.39 -11.88 10.18
CA PHE A 401 -1.25 -11.13 11.08
C PHE A 401 -1.28 -9.67 10.67
N TYR A 402 -2.46 -9.07 10.66
CA TYR A 402 -2.69 -7.64 10.64
C TYR A 402 -3.43 -7.24 11.90
N THR A 403 -2.78 -6.46 12.76
CA THR A 403 -3.32 -6.12 14.08
C THR A 403 -2.79 -4.75 14.52
N PRO A 404 -3.43 -4.05 15.47
CA PRO A 404 -2.76 -2.91 16.11
C PRO A 404 -1.47 -3.35 16.78
N SER A 405 -0.58 -2.39 17.03
CA SER A 405 0.68 -2.60 17.74
C SER A 405 0.47 -3.26 19.10
N GLN A 406 1.14 -4.39 19.33
CA GLN A 406 1.12 -5.10 20.60
C GLN A 406 2.35 -6.00 20.72
N ASN A 407 2.86 -6.17 21.94
CA ASN A 407 4.10 -6.89 22.20
C ASN A 407 3.95 -8.42 22.23
N GLU A 408 2.73 -8.91 22.36
CA GLU A 408 2.44 -10.33 22.49
C GLU A 408 1.20 -10.68 21.68
N LEU A 409 1.33 -11.65 20.78
CA LEU A 409 0.24 -12.16 19.96
C LEU A 409 0.00 -13.65 20.26
N PRO A 410 -1.22 -14.08 20.59
CA PRO A 410 -1.50 -15.50 20.69
C PRO A 410 -1.35 -16.16 19.31
N LEU A 411 -0.81 -17.38 19.28
CA LEU A 411 -0.92 -18.20 18.09
C LEU A 411 -2.37 -18.65 17.92
N MET A 412 -2.88 -18.54 16.71
CA MET A 412 -4.28 -18.87 16.42
C MET A 412 -4.46 -20.39 16.43
N GLU A 413 -5.49 -20.85 17.14
CA GLU A 413 -5.96 -22.23 17.06
C GLU A 413 -6.90 -22.39 15.87
N PHE A 414 -6.78 -23.49 15.16
CA PHE A 414 -7.56 -23.84 13.99
C PHE A 414 -8.52 -24.98 14.25
N GLY A 415 -8.71 -25.42 15.50
CA GLY A 415 -9.57 -26.54 15.89
C GLY A 415 -9.22 -27.83 15.16
N SER A 416 -7.93 -28.08 14.94
CA SER A 416 -7.37 -29.22 14.23
C SER A 416 -6.19 -29.77 15.04
N PRO A 417 -6.31 -30.97 15.64
CA PRO A 417 -5.27 -31.52 16.53
C PRO A 417 -3.88 -31.70 15.89
N GLY A 418 -3.79 -31.73 14.56
CA GLY A 418 -2.52 -31.82 13.84
C GLY A 418 -1.84 -30.47 13.58
N ILE A 419 -2.49 -29.36 13.93
CA ILE A 419 -1.98 -27.99 13.76
C ILE A 419 -1.87 -27.29 15.12
N ASP A 420 -2.88 -27.45 15.97
CA ASP A 420 -3.00 -26.73 17.24
C ASP A 420 -2.03 -27.26 18.30
N GLY A 421 -1.42 -26.35 19.07
CA GLY A 421 -0.56 -26.69 20.21
C GLY A 421 0.75 -27.39 19.85
N GLN A 422 1.18 -27.29 18.58
CA GLN A 422 2.29 -28.07 18.02
C GLN A 422 3.36 -27.24 17.30
N PHE A 423 3.62 -25.98 17.65
CA PHE A 423 4.68 -25.23 16.97
C PHE A 423 6.03 -25.47 17.65
N ASN A 424 6.98 -26.05 16.90
CA ASN A 424 8.32 -26.36 17.40
C ASN A 424 9.25 -25.15 17.28
N ASP A 425 9.37 -24.64 16.05
CA ASP A 425 10.38 -23.67 15.65
C ASP A 425 9.80 -22.67 14.63
N LEU A 426 10.28 -21.42 14.71
CA LEU A 426 10.13 -20.45 13.63
C LEU A 426 11.15 -20.76 12.54
N LEU A 427 10.67 -21.15 11.36
CA LEU A 427 11.49 -21.34 10.17
C LEU A 427 11.87 -19.99 9.55
N SER A 428 10.96 -19.02 9.62
CA SER A 428 11.21 -17.62 9.27
C SER A 428 10.15 -16.72 9.90
N ALA A 429 10.52 -15.48 10.19
CA ALA A 429 9.60 -14.49 10.74
C ALA A 429 10.00 -13.09 10.26
N SER A 430 9.03 -12.21 10.09
CA SER A 430 9.29 -10.81 9.76
C SER A 430 8.21 -9.94 10.37
N THR A 431 8.57 -8.72 10.74
CA THR A 431 7.63 -7.73 11.23
C THR A 431 7.71 -6.47 10.39
N SER A 432 6.58 -5.80 10.27
CA SER A 432 6.46 -4.51 9.62
C SER A 432 5.46 -3.64 10.35
N PHE A 433 5.76 -2.35 10.47
CA PHE A 433 4.93 -1.38 11.16
C PHE A 433 4.55 -0.24 10.22
N MET A 434 3.28 0.16 10.25
CA MET A 434 2.75 1.32 9.54
C MET A 434 2.18 2.31 10.56
N GLN A 435 2.89 3.41 10.78
CA GLN A 435 2.45 4.54 11.60
C GLN A 435 1.73 5.56 10.72
N THR A 436 0.43 5.76 10.96
CA THR A 436 -0.33 6.82 10.31
C THR A 436 -1.60 7.16 11.09
N THR A 437 -2.00 8.43 11.05
CA THR A 437 -3.31 8.88 11.54
C THR A 437 -4.39 8.80 10.45
N GLN A 438 -4.01 8.56 9.20
CA GLN A 438 -4.91 8.58 8.03
C GLN A 438 -5.53 7.20 7.79
N SER A 439 -6.86 7.09 7.89
CA SER A 439 -7.58 5.82 7.69
C SER A 439 -7.39 5.22 6.29
N SER A 440 -7.29 6.06 5.26
CA SER A 440 -7.04 5.62 3.89
C SER A 440 -5.68 4.95 3.71
N ILE A 441 -4.67 5.38 4.49
CA ILE A 441 -3.33 4.77 4.47
C ILE A 441 -3.32 3.44 5.21
N LYS A 442 -4.08 3.35 6.30
CA LYS A 442 -4.34 2.06 6.99
C LYS A 442 -4.94 1.04 6.03
N GLU A 443 -5.96 1.44 5.26
CA GLU A 443 -6.54 0.57 4.24
C GLU A 443 -5.49 0.21 3.18
N ALA A 444 -4.78 1.18 2.60
CA ALA A 444 -3.77 0.94 1.57
C ALA A 444 -2.72 -0.10 2.00
N PHE A 445 -2.25 -0.04 3.25
CA PHE A 445 -1.27 -0.97 3.82
C PHE A 445 -1.69 -2.45 3.73
N LEU A 446 -2.99 -2.74 3.91
CA LEU A 446 -3.55 -4.11 3.81
C LEU A 446 -3.47 -4.70 2.39
N TYR A 447 -3.24 -3.88 1.37
CA TYR A 447 -3.19 -4.28 -0.04
C TYR A 447 -1.78 -4.17 -0.66
N GLN A 448 -0.76 -3.79 0.12
CA GLN A 448 0.61 -3.61 -0.41
C GLN A 448 1.41 -4.90 -0.52
N ASN A 449 1.06 -5.94 0.23
CA ASN A 449 1.89 -7.13 0.41
C ASN A 449 1.47 -8.27 -0.52
N GLN A 450 1.28 -7.97 -1.81
CA GLN A 450 0.78 -8.92 -2.80
C GLN A 450 1.73 -9.07 -3.99
N ASP A 451 1.95 -10.32 -4.42
CA ASP A 451 2.60 -10.67 -5.70
C ASP A 451 1.69 -11.64 -6.46
N LEU A 452 0.62 -11.10 -7.05
CA LEU A 452 -0.44 -11.92 -7.63
C LEU A 452 0.02 -12.74 -8.84
N PHE A 453 1.01 -12.26 -9.59
CA PHE A 453 1.56 -13.02 -10.71
C PHE A 453 2.45 -14.16 -10.19
N GLY A 454 3.39 -13.85 -9.29
CA GLY A 454 4.27 -14.84 -8.66
C GLY A 454 3.50 -15.93 -7.92
N MET A 455 2.40 -15.57 -7.24
CA MET A 455 1.52 -16.54 -6.59
C MET A 455 0.92 -17.58 -7.56
N ILE A 456 0.67 -17.22 -8.82
CA ILE A 456 0.05 -18.14 -9.78
C ILE A 456 1.10 -19.04 -10.46
N PHE A 457 2.28 -18.51 -10.75
CA PHE A 457 3.30 -19.21 -11.55
C PHE A 457 4.50 -19.75 -10.77
N ASP A 458 4.88 -19.12 -9.67
CA ASP A 458 6.09 -19.46 -8.90
C ASP A 458 5.76 -19.69 -7.41
N PHE A 459 4.70 -20.44 -7.18
CA PHE A 459 4.16 -20.72 -5.85
C PHE A 459 5.20 -21.26 -4.84
N PRO A 460 6.17 -22.13 -5.21
CA PRO A 460 7.15 -22.66 -4.25
C PRO A 460 8.06 -21.60 -3.62
N THR A 461 8.54 -20.61 -4.40
CA THR A 461 9.45 -19.55 -3.91
C THR A 461 8.69 -18.49 -3.12
N GLN A 462 7.48 -18.15 -3.57
CA GLN A 462 6.59 -17.17 -2.92
C GLN A 462 6.09 -17.65 -1.56
N ASN A 463 5.99 -18.96 -1.36
CA ASN A 463 5.62 -19.54 -0.07
C ASN A 463 6.61 -19.17 1.04
N THR A 464 7.88 -18.92 0.71
CA THR A 464 8.91 -18.52 1.68
C THR A 464 9.14 -17.02 1.79
N ASN A 465 8.58 -16.21 0.90
CA ASN A 465 8.79 -14.76 0.89
C ASN A 465 7.99 -14.08 2.03
N PRO A 466 8.65 -13.48 3.04
CA PRO A 466 7.96 -12.85 4.16
C PRO A 466 7.22 -11.56 3.79
N ARG A 467 7.53 -10.96 2.63
CA ARG A 467 6.94 -9.69 2.15
C ARG A 467 5.62 -9.87 1.40
N VAL A 468 5.25 -11.11 1.07
CA VAL A 468 4.04 -11.41 0.29
C VAL A 468 3.01 -12.08 1.21
N ASP A 469 1.72 -11.92 0.93
CA ASP A 469 0.63 -12.62 1.60
C ASP A 469 0.20 -13.85 0.79
N GLY A 470 -0.14 -14.94 1.47
CA GLY A 470 -0.59 -16.18 0.83
C GLY A 470 -2.08 -16.14 0.52
N ILE A 471 -2.85 -15.38 1.32
CA ILE A 471 -4.26 -15.10 1.12
C ILE A 471 -4.43 -13.56 1.17
N PRO A 472 -3.99 -12.84 0.12
CA PRO A 472 -4.07 -11.38 0.09
C PRO A 472 -5.51 -10.88 -0.04
N LEU A 473 -5.75 -9.68 0.48
CA LEU A 473 -6.90 -8.89 0.05
C LEU A 473 -6.65 -8.36 -1.36
N LEU A 474 -7.70 -8.32 -2.18
CA LEU A 474 -7.60 -8.03 -3.60
C LEU A 474 -8.26 -6.71 -3.98
N LYS A 475 -7.51 -5.89 -4.72
CA LYS A 475 -8.01 -4.71 -5.44
C LYS A 475 -7.56 -4.82 -6.89
N ASN A 476 -8.37 -4.31 -7.81
CA ASN A 476 -7.96 -4.20 -9.21
C ASN A 476 -6.84 -3.17 -9.36
N ILE A 477 -6.16 -3.16 -10.51
CA ILE A 477 -4.99 -2.33 -10.73
C ILE A 477 -5.29 -0.82 -10.67
N ALA A 478 -6.49 -0.37 -11.08
CA ALA A 478 -6.85 1.05 -10.96
C ALA A 478 -6.92 1.48 -9.49
N ALA A 479 -7.59 0.69 -8.65
CA ALA A 479 -7.67 0.95 -7.21
C ALA A 479 -6.30 0.83 -6.52
N GLN A 480 -5.44 -0.08 -6.98
CA GLN A 480 -4.06 -0.14 -6.49
C GLN A 480 -3.28 1.12 -6.86
N GLN A 481 -3.41 1.63 -8.09
CA GLN A 481 -2.78 2.89 -8.52
C GLN A 481 -3.26 4.07 -7.67
N ASP A 482 -4.55 4.14 -7.35
CA ASP A 482 -5.10 5.15 -6.45
C ASP A 482 -4.52 5.04 -5.03
N GLN A 483 -4.33 3.83 -4.51
CA GLN A 483 -3.67 3.61 -3.21
C GLN A 483 -2.19 4.02 -3.26
N GLN A 484 -1.45 3.70 -4.33
CA GLN A 484 -0.07 4.16 -4.51
C GLN A 484 0.03 5.68 -4.62
N ASP A 485 -0.95 6.32 -5.28
CA ASP A 485 -1.03 7.77 -5.35
C ASP A 485 -1.25 8.38 -3.96
N LEU A 486 -2.17 7.83 -3.15
CA LEU A 486 -2.38 8.26 -1.76
C LEU A 486 -1.10 8.12 -0.93
N LEU A 487 -0.34 7.03 -1.10
CA LEU A 487 0.95 6.79 -0.44
C LEU A 487 2.06 7.76 -0.88
N LYS A 488 1.82 8.66 -1.84
CA LYS A 488 2.75 9.75 -2.21
C LYS A 488 2.38 11.09 -1.59
N ARG A 489 1.14 11.27 -1.11
CA ARG A 489 0.58 12.57 -0.69
C ARG A 489 -0.22 12.51 0.62
N GLN A 490 0.13 11.59 1.50
CA GLN A 490 -0.44 11.47 2.83
C GLN A 490 0.66 11.08 3.81
N PRO A 491 0.69 11.66 5.03
CA PRO A 491 1.73 11.34 6.00
C PRO A 491 1.64 9.91 6.53
N TYR A 492 2.78 9.22 6.55
CA TYR A 492 2.97 7.95 7.24
C TYR A 492 4.46 7.61 7.37
N THR A 493 4.76 6.68 8.27
CA THR A 493 6.04 5.97 8.29
C THR A 493 5.77 4.48 8.25
N TRP A 494 6.28 3.82 7.22
CA TRP A 494 6.24 2.38 7.05
C TRP A 494 7.66 1.83 7.20
N VAL A 495 7.85 0.94 8.16
CA VAL A 495 9.10 0.18 8.29
C VAL A 495 8.87 -1.33 8.15
N TRP A 496 9.87 -2.05 7.67
CA TRP A 496 9.86 -3.51 7.60
C TRP A 496 11.24 -4.07 7.94
N LEU A 497 11.26 -5.23 8.58
CA LEU A 497 12.51 -5.90 8.93
C LEU A 497 13.21 -6.37 7.65
N GLU A 498 14.45 -5.93 7.47
CA GLU A 498 15.39 -6.48 6.49
C GLU A 498 16.44 -7.30 7.23
N GLU A 499 16.76 -8.47 6.66
CA GLU A 499 17.75 -9.42 7.16
C GLU A 499 19.01 -9.41 6.29
#